data_AF-A0A534UH06-F1
#
_entry.id   AF-A0A534UH06-F1
#
_cell.length_a   1.000
_cell.length_b   1.000
_cell.length_c   1.000
_cell.angle_alpha   90.00
_cell.angle_beta   90.00
_cell.angle_gamma   90.00
#
_symmetry.space_group_name_H-M   'P 1'
#
loop_
_entity.id
_entity.type
_entity.pdbx_description
1 polymer ?
#
loop_
_entity_poly.entity_id
_entity_poly.type
_entity_poly.pdbx_seq_one_letter_code
_entity_poly.pdbx_strand_id
1 'polypeptide(L)'
;MKPTFIRVIGEDLVLFRDATGKPGVIGAYCAHRRANLCLGDIERDGVRCRYHGWLYDTSGKLVQIPGEPADSPLRKENIRLPAYPVEELGGLIFAYFGPQPVPLVPRYNFLVGEGDVYITIQGFQNCNWLQCVENGMDLYPWRRMAGYYEHRARAWLSRNRMGYGLQSLSENQRAGNAELSRASSPDAEH
;
A
#
# COMPACT_ATOMS: atom_id res chain seq x y z
N MET A 1 1.77 -9.54 -3.74
CA MET A 1 1.71 -8.74 -2.50
C MET A 1 1.06 -9.59 -1.41
N LYS A 2 1.58 -9.62 -0.18
CA LYS A 2 0.89 -10.29 0.92
C LYS A 2 -0.27 -9.41 1.40
N PRO A 3 -1.42 -9.97 1.79
CA PRO A 3 -2.47 -9.21 2.47
C PRO A 3 -1.88 -8.44 3.66
N THR A 4 -2.13 -7.14 3.72
CA THR A 4 -1.51 -6.24 4.70
C THR A 4 -2.60 -5.62 5.56
N PHE A 5 -2.44 -5.74 6.87
CA PHE A 5 -3.34 -5.07 7.81
C PHE A 5 -3.08 -3.57 7.80
N ILE A 6 -4.14 -2.77 7.69
CA ILE A 6 -4.06 -1.32 7.82
C ILE A 6 -5.18 -0.83 8.75
N ARG A 7 -4.91 0.22 9.52
CA ARG A 7 -5.92 0.92 10.31
C ARG A 7 -6.04 2.36 9.85
N VAL A 8 -7.21 2.73 9.33
CA VAL A 8 -7.47 4.05 8.73
C VAL A 8 -8.79 4.59 9.29
N ILE A 9 -8.79 5.83 9.79
CA ILE A 9 -9.98 6.50 10.34
C ILE A 9 -10.69 5.67 11.44
N GLY A 10 -9.95 4.82 12.15
CA GLY A 10 -10.48 3.96 13.21
C GLY A 10 -11.06 2.62 12.72
N GLU A 11 -10.95 2.30 11.44
CA GLU A 11 -11.39 1.04 10.86
C GLU A 11 -10.23 0.07 10.62
N ASP A 12 -10.47 -1.22 10.89
CA ASP A 12 -9.51 -2.29 10.63
C ASP A 12 -9.78 -2.93 9.26
N LEU A 13 -8.80 -2.79 8.37
CA LEU A 13 -8.93 -3.18 6.96
C LEU A 13 -7.78 -4.09 6.54
N VAL A 14 -8.00 -4.83 5.46
CA VAL A 14 -6.97 -5.55 4.73
C VAL A 14 -6.77 -4.89 3.36
N LEU A 15 -5.55 -4.45 3.11
CA LEU A 15 -5.07 -4.03 1.81
C LEU A 15 -4.43 -5.22 1.10
N PHE A 16 -4.87 -5.52 -0.10
CA PHE A 16 -4.30 -6.57 -0.90
C PHE A 16 -4.39 -6.26 -2.39
N ARG A 17 -3.71 -7.09 -3.19
CA ARG A 17 -3.86 -7.15 -4.63
C ARG A 17 -4.25 -8.56 -4.99
N ASP A 18 -5.33 -8.74 -5.73
CA ASP A 18 -5.71 -10.07 -6.24
C ASP A 18 -4.69 -10.57 -7.28
N ALA A 19 -4.82 -11.81 -7.73
CA ALA A 19 -3.86 -12.36 -8.69
C ALA A 19 -3.98 -11.74 -10.11
N THR A 20 -5.05 -10.98 -10.39
CA THR A 20 -5.18 -10.21 -11.65
C THR A 20 -4.45 -8.86 -11.58
N GLY A 21 -4.04 -8.45 -10.38
CA GLY A 21 -3.38 -7.19 -10.16
C GLY A 21 -4.30 -6.09 -9.67
N LYS A 22 -5.59 -6.35 -9.40
CA LYS A 22 -6.52 -5.33 -8.92
C LYS A 22 -6.37 -5.12 -7.41
N PRO A 23 -6.23 -3.87 -6.93
CA PRO A 23 -6.14 -3.60 -5.50
C PRO A 23 -7.51 -3.73 -4.83
N GLY A 24 -7.51 -4.15 -3.57
CA GLY A 24 -8.68 -4.21 -2.71
C GLY A 24 -8.37 -3.66 -1.33
N VAL A 25 -9.28 -2.84 -0.80
CA VAL A 25 -9.29 -2.38 0.59
C VAL A 25 -10.66 -2.73 1.17
N ILE A 26 -10.69 -3.78 1.99
CA ILE A 26 -11.92 -4.32 2.58
C ILE A 26 -11.77 -4.53 4.08
N GLY A 27 -12.85 -4.79 4.80
CA GLY A 27 -12.82 -5.11 6.23
C GLY A 27 -11.87 -6.27 6.55
N ALA A 28 -11.06 -6.13 7.59
CA ALA A 28 -10.02 -7.11 7.93
C ALA A 28 -10.55 -8.46 8.44
N TYR A 29 -11.82 -8.52 8.84
CA TYR A 29 -12.38 -9.67 9.55
C TYR A 29 -13.48 -10.37 8.74
N CYS A 30 -13.32 -11.66 8.52
CA CYS A 30 -14.28 -12.50 7.81
C CYS A 30 -15.66 -12.48 8.49
N ALA A 31 -16.74 -12.27 7.71
CA ALA A 31 -18.11 -12.24 8.21
C ALA A 31 -18.55 -13.53 8.91
N HIS A 32 -17.94 -14.67 8.57
CA HIS A 32 -18.29 -15.96 9.17
C HIS A 32 -17.98 -16.03 10.67
N ARG A 33 -16.70 -15.88 11.06
CA ARG A 33 -16.23 -16.03 12.46
C ARG A 33 -15.12 -15.04 12.83
N ARG A 34 -15.06 -13.90 12.14
CA ARG A 34 -14.10 -12.82 12.37
C ARG A 34 -12.63 -13.22 12.29
N ALA A 35 -12.30 -14.28 11.56
CA ALA A 35 -10.90 -14.60 11.26
C ALA A 35 -10.25 -13.45 10.47
N ASN A 36 -9.00 -13.11 10.82
CA ASN A 36 -8.25 -12.02 10.20
C ASN A 36 -7.83 -12.40 8.77
N LEU A 37 -8.34 -11.69 7.77
CA LEU A 37 -8.05 -11.88 6.35
C LEU A 37 -6.61 -11.50 5.96
N CYS A 38 -5.88 -10.81 6.84
CA CYS A 38 -4.45 -10.55 6.62
C CYS A 38 -3.61 -11.83 6.65
N LEU A 39 -4.13 -12.89 7.25
CA LEU A 39 -3.55 -14.23 7.22
C LEU A 39 -4.07 -15.06 6.05
N GLY A 40 -4.91 -14.47 5.19
CA GLY A 40 -5.54 -15.12 4.04
C GLY A 40 -4.57 -15.40 2.91
N ASP A 41 -5.07 -16.14 1.92
CA ASP A 41 -4.36 -16.43 0.68
C ASP A 41 -4.92 -15.59 -0.46
N ILE A 42 -4.03 -15.08 -1.32
CA ILE A 42 -4.43 -14.34 -2.51
C ILE A 42 -4.78 -15.32 -3.62
N GLU A 43 -5.94 -15.13 -4.22
CA GLU A 43 -6.40 -15.86 -5.37
C GLU A 43 -6.75 -14.91 -6.52
N ARG A 44 -7.11 -15.49 -7.66
CA ARG A 44 -7.54 -14.73 -8.84
C ARG A 44 -8.67 -13.78 -8.52
N ASP A 45 -9.67 -14.25 -7.77
CA ASP A 45 -10.91 -13.52 -7.54
C ASP A 45 -10.95 -12.81 -6.18
N GLY A 46 -9.81 -12.72 -5.47
CA GLY A 46 -9.70 -11.93 -4.24
C GLY A 46 -8.88 -12.59 -3.13
N VAL A 47 -9.34 -12.44 -1.87
CA VAL A 47 -8.65 -12.96 -0.68
C VAL A 47 -9.44 -14.08 0.00
N ARG A 48 -8.83 -15.26 0.11
CA ARG A 48 -9.41 -16.42 0.78
C ARG A 48 -9.10 -16.40 2.27
N CYS A 49 -10.13 -16.51 3.09
CA CYS A 49 -10.01 -16.73 4.51
C CYS A 49 -9.46 -18.14 4.80
N ARG A 50 -8.31 -18.22 5.50
CA ARG A 50 -7.71 -19.51 5.88
C ARG A 50 -8.51 -20.34 6.89
N TYR A 51 -9.55 -19.78 7.50
CA TYR A 51 -10.31 -20.54 8.50
C TYR A 51 -11.23 -21.58 7.86
N HIS A 52 -12.20 -21.12 7.05
CA HIS A 52 -13.18 -22.00 6.40
C HIS A 52 -13.27 -21.76 4.89
N GLY A 53 -12.26 -21.10 4.31
CA GLY A 53 -12.14 -20.93 2.87
C GLY A 53 -13.09 -19.92 2.23
N TRP A 54 -13.78 -19.06 3.00
CA TRP A 54 -14.62 -18.01 2.41
C TRP A 54 -13.77 -17.04 1.58
N LEU A 55 -14.14 -16.83 0.33
CA LEU A 55 -13.40 -15.98 -0.62
C LEU A 55 -14.15 -14.66 -0.82
N TYR A 56 -13.46 -13.55 -0.61
CA TYR A 56 -14.00 -12.21 -0.82
C TYR A 56 -13.29 -11.49 -1.95
N ASP A 57 -14.04 -10.86 -2.85
CA ASP A 57 -13.47 -10.05 -3.93
C ASP A 57 -13.00 -8.66 -3.45
N THR A 58 -12.42 -7.88 -4.37
CA THR A 58 -11.94 -6.51 -4.12
C THR A 58 -13.05 -5.51 -3.75
N SER A 59 -14.32 -5.85 -3.98
CA SER A 59 -15.49 -5.07 -3.54
C SER A 59 -16.04 -5.53 -2.18
N GLY A 60 -15.37 -6.46 -1.52
CA GLY A 60 -15.77 -7.05 -0.25
C GLY A 60 -16.91 -8.05 -0.37
N LYS A 61 -17.35 -8.39 -1.58
CA LYS A 61 -18.44 -9.34 -1.80
C LYS A 61 -17.92 -10.76 -1.58
N LEU A 62 -18.70 -11.56 -0.85
CA LEU A 62 -18.46 -13.00 -0.73
C LEU A 62 -18.76 -13.68 -2.08
N VAL A 63 -17.73 -14.30 -2.68
CA VAL A 63 -17.85 -14.94 -4.00
C VAL A 63 -17.81 -16.46 -3.93
N GLN A 64 -17.27 -17.05 -2.86
CA GLN A 64 -17.24 -18.50 -2.71
C GLN A 64 -17.34 -18.94 -1.25
N ILE A 65 -18.11 -20.01 -1.03
CA ILE A 65 -18.29 -20.68 0.26
C ILE A 65 -18.04 -22.19 0.07
N PRO A 66 -16.80 -22.68 0.22
CA PRO A 66 -16.46 -24.08 -0.11
C PRO A 66 -17.27 -25.13 0.65
N GLY A 67 -17.61 -24.88 1.91
CA GLY A 67 -18.34 -25.82 2.76
C GLY A 67 -19.85 -25.90 2.50
N GLU A 68 -20.40 -25.05 1.63
CA GLU A 68 -21.83 -25.01 1.34
C GLU A 68 -22.15 -25.64 -0.02
N PRO A 69 -23.25 -26.39 -0.16
CA PRO A 69 -23.70 -26.88 -1.46
C PRO A 69 -24.18 -25.73 -2.36
N ALA A 70 -24.27 -25.99 -3.67
CA ALA A 70 -24.57 -24.96 -4.67
C ALA A 70 -25.96 -24.33 -4.54
N ASP A 71 -26.93 -25.09 -4.02
CA ASP A 71 -28.31 -24.70 -3.80
C ASP A 71 -28.55 -24.04 -2.41
N SER A 72 -27.51 -23.96 -1.57
CA SER A 72 -27.59 -23.40 -0.22
C SER A 72 -28.17 -21.98 -0.24
N PRO A 73 -29.18 -21.68 0.61
CA PRO A 73 -29.70 -20.32 0.77
C PRO A 73 -28.61 -19.30 1.14
N LEU A 74 -27.57 -19.72 1.87
CA LEU A 74 -26.47 -18.86 2.28
C LEU A 74 -25.67 -18.32 1.08
N ARG A 75 -25.56 -19.09 -0.01
CA ARG A 75 -24.92 -18.63 -1.25
C ARG A 75 -25.75 -17.59 -2.00
N LYS A 76 -27.05 -17.50 -1.70
CA LYS A 76 -27.96 -16.49 -2.27
C LYS A 76 -27.96 -15.20 -1.46
N GLU A 77 -27.43 -15.22 -0.24
CA GLU A 77 -27.29 -14.01 0.58
C GLU A 77 -26.22 -13.07 -0.01
N ASN A 78 -26.52 -11.77 -0.01
CA ASN A 78 -25.58 -10.74 -0.45
C ASN A 78 -24.66 -10.32 0.70
N ILE A 79 -23.85 -11.27 1.19
CA ILE A 79 -22.88 -11.02 2.27
C ILE A 79 -21.73 -10.17 1.73
N ARG A 80 -21.48 -9.04 2.38
CA ARG A 80 -20.40 -8.11 2.03
C ARG A 80 -19.67 -7.63 3.27
N LEU A 81 -18.36 -7.50 3.14
CA LEU A 81 -17.53 -6.73 4.07
C LEU A 81 -17.57 -5.25 3.66
N PRO A 82 -17.29 -4.32 4.59
CA PRO A 82 -16.97 -2.94 4.23
C PRO A 82 -15.87 -2.96 3.16
N ALA A 83 -16.01 -2.14 2.13
CA ALA A 83 -15.06 -2.04 1.03
C ALA A 83 -15.03 -0.62 0.50
N TYR A 84 -13.83 -0.17 0.15
CA TYR A 84 -13.59 1.21 -0.27
C TYR A 84 -13.08 1.25 -1.71
N PRO A 85 -13.64 2.11 -2.59
CA PRO A 85 -13.10 2.31 -3.93
C PRO A 85 -11.63 2.68 -3.87
N VAL A 86 -10.84 2.06 -4.73
CA VAL A 86 -9.38 2.23 -4.78
C VAL A 86 -8.95 2.72 -6.15
N GLU A 87 -8.09 3.74 -6.17
CA GLU A 87 -7.38 4.21 -7.36
C GLU A 87 -5.86 4.18 -7.10
N GLU A 88 -5.09 3.83 -8.14
CA GLU A 88 -3.63 3.82 -8.08
C GLU A 88 -3.07 4.98 -8.90
N LEU A 89 -2.21 5.78 -8.29
CA LEU A 89 -1.58 6.92 -8.96
C LEU A 89 -0.21 7.20 -8.35
N GLY A 90 0.82 7.38 -9.18
CA GLY A 90 2.17 7.71 -8.72
C GLY A 90 2.79 6.67 -7.77
N GLY A 91 2.44 5.38 -7.92
CA GLY A 91 2.90 4.31 -7.03
C GLY A 91 2.21 4.26 -5.66
N LEU A 92 1.19 5.10 -5.43
CA LEU A 92 0.40 5.14 -4.20
C LEU A 92 -0.99 4.50 -4.40
N ILE A 93 -1.57 4.04 -3.29
CA ILE A 93 -2.92 3.50 -3.21
C ILE A 93 -3.82 4.54 -2.53
N PHE A 94 -4.84 5.03 -3.26
CA PHE A 94 -5.84 5.95 -2.73
C PHE A 94 -7.14 5.20 -2.49
N ALA A 95 -7.59 5.13 -1.24
CA ALA A 95 -8.89 4.57 -0.86
C ALA A 95 -9.85 5.67 -0.43
N TYR A 96 -11.07 5.67 -0.96
CA TYR A 96 -12.07 6.70 -0.68
C TYR A 96 -13.14 6.22 0.31
N PHE A 97 -13.24 6.92 1.45
CA PHE A 97 -14.12 6.59 2.58
C PHE A 97 -15.41 7.44 2.63
N GLY A 98 -15.60 8.33 1.66
CA GLY A 98 -16.74 9.26 1.64
C GLY A 98 -17.96 8.74 0.89
N PRO A 99 -19.05 9.55 0.84
CA PRO A 99 -20.25 9.23 0.08
C PRO A 99 -20.00 9.32 -1.43
N GLN A 100 -20.86 8.66 -2.21
CA GLN A 100 -20.89 8.81 -3.67
C GLN A 100 -21.36 10.22 -4.09
N PRO A 101 -20.89 10.75 -5.23
CA PRO A 101 -19.93 10.15 -6.15
C PRO A 101 -18.48 10.20 -5.62
N VAL A 102 -17.67 9.21 -5.98
CA VAL A 102 -16.23 9.24 -5.71
C VAL A 102 -15.58 10.41 -6.48
N PRO A 103 -14.88 11.34 -5.81
CA PRO A 103 -14.15 12.39 -6.49
C PRO A 103 -12.90 11.82 -7.20
N LEU A 104 -12.44 12.52 -8.23
CA LEU A 104 -11.17 12.18 -8.89
C LEU A 104 -10.00 12.36 -7.92
N VAL A 105 -9.01 11.47 -7.99
CA VAL A 105 -7.74 11.64 -7.28
C VAL A 105 -7.02 12.89 -7.83
N PRO A 106 -6.60 13.84 -6.97
CA PRO A 106 -5.85 15.01 -7.42
C PRO A 106 -4.56 14.63 -8.15
N ARG A 107 -4.41 15.13 -9.38
CA ARG A 107 -3.29 14.81 -10.28
C ARG A 107 -2.15 15.82 -10.13
N TYR A 108 -1.54 15.89 -8.95
CA TYR A 108 -0.41 16.80 -8.72
C TYR A 108 0.80 16.41 -9.58
N ASN A 109 1.62 17.40 -9.98
CA ASN A 109 2.79 17.17 -10.84
C ASN A 109 3.75 16.09 -10.30
N PHE A 110 3.88 15.95 -8.99
CA PHE A 110 4.74 14.91 -8.39
C PHE A 110 4.16 13.49 -8.47
N LEU A 111 2.86 13.33 -8.79
CA LEU A 111 2.20 12.03 -8.98
C LEU A 111 2.13 11.60 -10.45
N VAL A 112 2.24 12.55 -11.39
CA VAL A 112 1.99 12.33 -12.82
C VAL A 112 3.10 12.85 -13.74
N GLY A 113 4.10 13.51 -13.19
CA GLY A 113 5.22 14.08 -13.95
C GLY A 113 6.02 13.00 -14.67
N GLU A 114 6.54 13.35 -15.84
CA GLU A 114 7.45 12.49 -16.60
C GLU A 114 8.83 12.46 -15.94
N GLY A 115 9.48 11.29 -15.93
CA GLY A 115 10.76 11.08 -15.27
C GLY A 115 10.65 10.53 -13.84
N ASP A 116 11.79 10.35 -13.18
CA ASP A 116 11.86 9.77 -11.83
C ASP A 116 11.46 10.81 -10.78
N VAL A 117 10.26 10.66 -10.19
CA VAL A 117 9.84 11.40 -8.99
C VAL A 117 9.48 10.40 -7.90
N TYR A 118 10.34 10.31 -6.88
CA TYR A 118 10.15 9.43 -5.73
C TYR A 118 10.31 10.20 -4.42
N ILE A 119 9.20 10.46 -3.73
CA ILE A 119 9.22 10.88 -2.33
C ILE A 119 8.20 10.04 -1.57
N THR A 120 8.70 9.07 -0.82
CA THR A 120 7.88 8.28 0.10
C THR A 120 8.38 8.52 1.51
N ILE A 121 7.68 9.37 2.25
CA ILE A 121 7.92 9.55 3.69
C ILE A 121 6.95 8.64 4.42
N GLN A 122 7.43 7.46 4.82
CA GLN A 122 6.74 6.64 5.80
C GLN A 122 7.26 7.02 7.19
N GLY A 123 6.34 7.50 8.03
CA GLY A 123 6.62 7.82 9.42
C GLY A 123 5.34 7.76 10.22
N PHE A 124 5.37 7.06 11.35
CA PHE A 124 4.26 7.11 12.29
C PHE A 124 4.42 8.34 13.17
N GLN A 125 3.42 9.23 13.13
CA GLN A 125 3.36 10.40 13.99
C GLN A 125 2.33 10.13 15.08
N ASN A 126 2.76 10.25 16.34
CA ASN A 126 1.90 10.08 17.52
C ASN A 126 1.07 11.34 17.80
N CYS A 127 0.41 11.87 16.78
CA CYS A 127 -0.43 13.07 16.88
C CYS A 127 -1.58 12.98 15.88
N ASN A 128 -2.57 13.87 16.03
CA ASN A 128 -3.67 13.96 15.08
C ASN A 128 -3.13 14.42 13.71
N TRP A 129 -3.69 13.89 12.62
CA TRP A 129 -3.29 14.25 11.26
C TRP A 129 -3.32 15.76 10.99
N LEU A 130 -4.26 16.48 11.63
CA LEU A 130 -4.37 17.93 11.53
C LEU A 130 -3.11 18.63 12.04
N GLN A 131 -2.52 18.14 13.14
CA GLN A 131 -1.28 18.69 13.69
C GLN A 131 -0.10 18.46 12.75
N CYS A 132 -0.06 17.33 12.04
CA CYS A 132 0.94 17.08 11.00
C CYS A 132 0.79 18.07 9.83
N VAL A 133 -0.45 18.33 9.40
CA VAL A 133 -0.73 19.26 8.30
C VAL A 133 -0.39 20.69 8.67
N GLU A 134 -0.81 21.15 9.86
CA GLU A 134 -0.44 22.47 10.38
C GLU A 134 1.08 22.63 10.50
N ASN A 135 1.77 21.61 11.02
CA ASN A 135 3.22 21.63 11.12
C ASN A 135 3.93 21.73 9.75
N GLY A 136 3.39 21.05 8.72
CA GLY A 136 3.93 21.11 7.37
C GLY A 136 3.83 22.49 6.71
N MET A 137 2.91 23.35 7.19
CA MET A 137 2.70 24.71 6.67
C MET A 137 3.43 25.78 7.50
N ASP A 138 3.88 25.46 8.70
CA ASP A 138 4.50 26.43 9.61
C ASP A 138 6.00 26.58 9.36
N LEU A 139 6.43 27.79 9.01
CA LEU A 139 7.85 28.14 8.79
C LEU A 139 8.60 28.48 10.09
N TYR A 140 7.91 28.74 11.18
CA TYR A 140 8.51 29.18 12.45
C TYR A 140 9.34 28.09 13.15
N PRO A 141 8.89 26.82 13.26
CA PRO A 141 9.65 25.73 13.85
C PRO A 141 10.99 25.49 13.15
N TRP A 142 11.07 25.65 11.83
CA TRP A 142 12.30 25.42 11.07
C TRP A 142 13.46 26.32 11.52
N ARG A 143 13.18 27.56 11.93
CA ARG A 143 14.20 28.52 12.39
C ARG A 143 14.72 28.21 13.80
N ARG A 144 13.93 27.56 14.66
CA ARG A 144 14.32 27.23 16.05
C ARG A 144 14.72 25.79 16.27
N MET A 145 14.12 24.85 15.53
CA MET A 145 14.34 23.43 15.71
C MET A 145 15.42 22.85 14.79
N ALA A 146 16.01 23.61 13.85
CA ALA A 146 17.09 23.10 13.01
C ALA A 146 18.22 22.42 13.83
N GLY A 147 18.67 23.06 14.93
CA GLY A 147 19.65 22.46 15.85
C GLY A 147 19.11 21.31 16.72
N TYR A 148 17.80 21.27 16.98
CA TYR A 148 17.14 20.20 17.75
C TYR A 148 16.90 18.93 16.91
N TYR A 149 16.56 19.10 15.63
CA TYR A 149 16.36 18.01 14.67
C TYR A 149 17.69 17.33 14.30
N GLU A 150 18.81 18.03 14.16
CA GLU A 150 20.11 17.36 13.94
C GLU A 150 20.47 16.39 15.07
N HIS A 151 20.24 16.80 16.33
CA HIS A 151 20.58 16.00 17.51
C HIS A 151 19.62 14.82 17.72
N ARG A 152 18.31 15.02 17.45
CA ARG A 152 17.31 13.94 17.57
C ARG A 152 17.21 13.05 16.35
N ALA A 153 17.49 13.53 15.14
CA ALA A 153 17.57 12.68 13.95
C ALA A 153 18.67 11.63 14.15
N ARG A 154 19.85 12.03 14.64
CA ARG A 154 20.92 11.10 15.01
C ARG A 154 20.48 10.08 16.09
N ALA A 155 19.82 10.56 17.16
CA ALA A 155 19.37 9.70 18.26
C ALA A 155 18.18 8.79 17.91
N TRP A 156 17.34 9.19 16.96
CA TRP A 156 16.18 8.42 16.49
C TRP A 156 16.60 7.40 15.44
N LEU A 157 17.45 7.78 14.48
CA LEU A 157 18.08 6.86 13.52
C LEU A 157 18.94 5.79 14.21
N SER A 158 19.58 6.12 15.35
CA SER A 158 20.37 5.14 16.12
C SER A 158 19.52 4.16 16.93
N ARG A 159 18.27 4.52 17.26
CA ARG A 159 17.39 3.72 18.14
C ARG A 159 16.35 2.91 17.36
N ASN A 160 15.81 3.47 16.30
CA ASN A 160 14.86 2.79 15.44
C ASN A 160 15.62 2.27 14.23
N ARG A 161 15.98 0.99 14.28
CA ARG A 161 16.37 0.21 13.09
C ARG A 161 15.14 -0.04 12.19
N MET A 162 14.31 0.98 11.97
CA MET A 162 13.43 1.04 10.81
C MET A 162 14.38 1.26 9.64
N GLY A 163 14.51 0.25 8.79
CA GLY A 163 15.18 0.39 7.52
C GLY A 163 14.46 1.47 6.71
N TYR A 164 14.90 2.72 6.85
CA TYR A 164 14.93 3.63 5.73
C TYR A 164 15.89 2.98 4.74
N GLY A 165 15.35 2.12 3.89
CA GLY A 165 16.02 1.72 2.67
C GLY A 165 16.10 2.93 1.75
N LEU A 166 16.92 3.93 2.10
CA LEU A 166 17.75 4.54 1.08
C LEU A 166 18.79 3.46 0.72
N GLN A 167 18.38 2.47 -0.06
CA GLN A 167 19.36 1.88 -0.97
C GLN A 167 19.67 3.01 -1.94
N SER A 168 20.79 3.69 -1.72
CA SER A 168 21.40 4.50 -2.75
C SER A 168 21.48 3.63 -3.99
N LEU A 169 20.79 4.02 -5.06
CA LEU A 169 20.83 3.37 -6.37
C LEU A 169 22.19 3.53 -7.08
N SER A 170 23.31 3.59 -6.33
CA SER A 170 24.65 3.63 -6.91
C SER A 170 25.26 2.26 -7.16
N GLU A 171 24.72 1.18 -6.57
CA GLU A 171 25.31 -0.17 -6.69
C GLU A 171 24.68 -1.00 -7.82
N ASN A 172 23.37 -0.93 -8.03
CA ASN A 172 22.71 -1.70 -9.10
C ASN A 172 22.89 -1.10 -10.51
N GLN A 173 23.20 0.20 -10.64
CA GLN A 173 23.54 0.80 -11.94
C GLN A 173 24.97 0.49 -12.38
N ARG A 174 25.89 0.14 -11.47
CA ARG A 174 27.26 -0.27 -11.83
C ARG A 174 27.33 -1.69 -12.36
N ALA A 175 26.47 -2.59 -11.86
CA ALA A 175 26.44 -3.98 -12.33
C ALA A 175 25.83 -4.11 -13.75
N GLY A 176 24.74 -3.40 -14.05
CA GLY A 176 24.10 -3.46 -15.37
C GLY A 176 24.89 -2.79 -16.50
N ASN A 177 25.65 -1.73 -16.21
CA ASN A 177 26.45 -1.04 -17.22
C ASN A 177 27.78 -1.74 -17.55
N ALA A 178 28.24 -2.68 -16.73
CA ALA A 178 29.46 -3.46 -16.99
C ALA A 178 29.23 -4.63 -17.96
N GLU A 179 28.00 -5.15 -18.07
CA GLU A 179 27.66 -6.22 -19.02
C GLU A 179 27.31 -5.68 -20.41
N LEU A 180 26.78 -4.46 -20.51
CA LEU A 180 26.44 -3.82 -21.80
C LEU A 180 27.66 -3.22 -22.52
N SER A 181 28.74 -2.87 -21.80
CA SER A 181 29.98 -2.36 -22.43
C SER A 181 30.91 -3.45 -22.97
N ARG A 182 30.59 -4.74 -22.79
CA ARG A 182 31.35 -5.88 -23.34
C ARG A 182 30.71 -6.50 -24.59
N ALA A 183 29.49 -6.09 -24.95
CA ALA A 183 28.73 -6.67 -26.05
C ALA A 183 28.73 -5.81 -27.33
N SER A 184 29.46 -4.69 -27.36
CA SER A 184 29.48 -3.76 -28.49
C SER A 184 30.89 -3.25 -28.83
N SER A 185 31.74 -4.13 -29.33
CA SER A 185 32.86 -3.76 -30.21
C SER A 185 32.85 -4.67 -31.43
N PRO A 186 32.51 -4.15 -32.62
CA PRO A 186 32.74 -4.84 -33.88
C PRO A 186 34.22 -4.74 -34.27
N ASP A 187 34.76 -5.87 -34.75
CA ASP A 187 36.07 -5.96 -35.39
C ASP A 187 36.20 -4.94 -36.54
N ALA A 188 37.34 -4.25 -36.59
CA ALA A 188 37.80 -3.53 -37.77
C ALA A 188 39.30 -3.85 -38.00
N GLU A 189 39.49 -4.64 -39.06
CA GLU A 189 40.68 -5.06 -39.80
C GLU A 189 41.96 -4.20 -39.68
N HIS A 190 43.09 -4.86 -39.42
CA HIS A 190 44.22 -5.02 -40.36
C HIS A 190 45.13 -6.18 -39.94
#